data_AF-A0A0V8DBT7-F1
#
_entry.id   AF-A0A0V8DBT7-F1
#
_cell.length_a   1.000
_cell.length_b   1.000
_cell.length_c   1.000
_cell.angle_alpha   90.00
_cell.angle_beta   90.00
_cell.angle_gamma   90.00
#
_symmetry.space_group_name_H-M   'P 1'
#
loop_
_entity.id
_entity.type
_entity.pdbx_description
1 polymer ?
#
loop_
_entity_poly.entity_id
_entity_poly.type
_entity_poly.pdbx_seq_one_letter_code
_entity_poly.pdbx_strand_id
1 'polypeptide(L)'
;MVKERRQKVTDKVQPHIGDMRSPSPRSLSAKAQRPYGALSEDILWTEYFGAQYQGKAEIEKWFCQWNNPVENKVKSWTVDKYYVDNETALFTWTFWCFYEGKEGILDGISLVKFSGNKICEIQEFEQTHEKFRPFLK
;
A
#
# COMPACT_ATOMS: atom_id res chain seq x y z
N MET A 1 -18.52 14.60 18.29
CA MET A 1 -17.07 14.77 18.55
C MET A 1 -16.18 13.62 18.06
N VAL A 2 -16.11 12.43 18.69
CA VAL A 2 -15.23 11.34 18.24
C VAL A 2 -15.69 10.72 16.90
N LYS A 3 -17.00 10.51 16.72
CA LYS A 3 -17.58 9.99 15.47
C LYS A 3 -17.39 10.94 14.27
N GLU A 4 -17.54 12.26 14.47
CA GLU A 4 -17.33 13.26 13.41
C GLU A 4 -15.85 13.44 13.03
N ARG A 5 -14.92 13.31 13.99
CA ARG A 5 -13.48 13.27 13.69
C ARG A 5 -13.15 12.03 12.87
N ARG A 6 -13.71 10.87 13.22
CA ARG A 6 -13.55 9.61 12.48
C ARG A 6 -14.05 9.73 11.04
N GLN A 7 -15.20 10.39 10.83
CA GLN A 7 -15.77 10.64 9.49
C GLN A 7 -14.91 11.59 8.64
N LYS A 8 -14.43 12.70 9.20
CA LYS A 8 -13.55 13.66 8.48
C LYS A 8 -12.18 13.09 8.11
N VAL A 9 -11.66 12.15 8.90
CA VAL A 9 -10.40 11.45 8.62
C VAL A 9 -10.61 10.39 7.53
N THR A 10 -11.72 9.64 7.57
CA THR A 10 -12.07 8.69 6.50
C THR A 10 -12.28 9.38 5.15
N ASP A 11 -12.93 10.54 5.12
CA ASP A 11 -13.20 11.30 3.87
C ASP A 11 -11.92 11.90 3.25
N LYS A 12 -10.87 12.12 4.06
CA LYS A 12 -9.56 12.59 3.59
C LYS A 12 -8.60 11.49 3.17
N VAL A 13 -8.72 10.29 3.75
CA VAL A 13 -7.72 9.22 3.59
C VAL A 13 -8.17 8.14 2.61
N GLN A 14 -9.48 7.90 2.46
CA GLN A 14 -10.02 6.97 1.46
C GLN A 14 -9.57 7.26 0.02
N PRO A 15 -9.44 8.52 -0.45
CA PRO A 15 -8.93 8.79 -1.80
C PRO A 15 -7.48 8.32 -1.97
N HIS A 16 -6.62 8.60 -0.98
CA HIS A 16 -5.17 8.41 -1.09
C HIS A 16 -4.71 6.97 -0.89
N ILE A 17 -5.40 6.18 -0.05
CA ILE A 17 -5.17 4.71 0.04
C ILE A 17 -5.74 4.02 -1.21
N GLY A 18 -6.82 4.56 -1.78
CA GLY A 18 -7.37 4.15 -3.07
C GLY A 18 -6.38 4.30 -4.23
N ASP A 19 -5.59 5.36 -4.21
CA ASP A 19 -4.59 5.69 -5.24
C ASP A 19 -3.32 4.81 -5.20
N MET A 20 -3.09 4.05 -4.11
CA MET A 20 -2.02 3.04 -4.02
C MET A 20 -2.45 1.65 -4.52
N ARG A 21 -3.75 1.45 -4.79
CA ARG A 21 -4.24 0.21 -5.42
C ARG A 21 -3.66 0.14 -6.82
N SER A 22 -3.02 -0.97 -7.16
CA SER A 22 -2.42 -1.15 -8.49
C SER A 22 -3.38 -0.75 -9.61
N PRO A 23 -2.88 -0.04 -10.64
CA PRO A 23 -3.68 0.33 -11.79
C PRO A 23 -4.01 -0.94 -12.57
N SER A 24 -5.23 -1.45 -12.40
CA SER A 24 -5.84 -2.31 -13.40
C SER A 24 -5.83 -1.54 -14.75
N PRO A 25 -5.38 -2.14 -15.87
CA PRO A 25 -5.26 -1.45 -17.15
C PRO A 25 -6.59 -0.99 -17.77
N ARG A 26 -7.74 -1.35 -17.19
CA ARG A 26 -9.05 -1.07 -17.76
C ARG A 26 -9.75 0.01 -16.95
N SER A 27 -9.84 1.20 -17.55
CA SER A 27 -10.53 2.43 -17.12
C SER A 27 -9.71 3.47 -16.35
N LEU A 28 -8.60 3.95 -16.94
CA LEU A 28 -7.99 5.20 -16.48
C LEU A 28 -8.40 6.33 -17.41
N SER A 29 -9.33 7.17 -16.94
CA SER A 29 -9.38 8.56 -17.38
C SER A 29 -8.10 9.26 -16.87
N ALA A 30 -7.55 10.18 -17.65
CA ALA A 30 -6.28 10.87 -17.40
C ALA A 30 -6.16 11.68 -16.08
N LYS A 31 -7.14 11.57 -15.18
CA LYS A 31 -7.19 12.21 -13.85
C LYS A 31 -6.84 11.28 -12.68
N ALA A 32 -6.64 9.98 -12.91
CA ALA A 32 -6.07 9.08 -11.90
C ALA A 32 -4.55 9.32 -11.81
N GLN A 33 -4.19 10.39 -11.10
CA GLN A 33 -2.85 10.97 -11.05
C GLN A 33 -2.06 10.44 -9.87
N ARG A 34 -0.96 9.74 -10.17
CA ARG A 34 0.30 9.63 -9.42
C ARG A 34 0.19 9.60 -7.88
N PRO A 35 0.36 8.44 -7.20
CA PRO A 35 0.25 8.31 -5.74
C PRO A 35 1.24 9.20 -4.95
N TYR A 36 2.25 9.77 -5.60
CA TYR A 36 3.29 10.63 -5.02
C TYR A 36 2.78 11.94 -4.42
N GLY A 37 1.56 12.38 -4.78
CA GLY A 37 0.95 13.59 -4.23
C GLY A 37 0.67 13.49 -2.73
N ALA A 38 0.49 12.27 -2.20
CA ALA A 38 0.24 12.03 -0.78
C ALA A 38 1.53 11.84 0.05
N LEU A 39 2.66 11.58 -0.60
CA LEU A 39 3.95 11.32 0.06
C LEU A 39 4.65 12.63 0.43
N SER A 40 5.39 12.62 1.56
CA SER A 40 6.39 13.64 1.87
C SER A 40 7.61 13.48 0.96
N GLU A 41 8.43 14.51 0.83
CA GLU A 41 9.65 14.44 -0.01
C GLU A 41 10.69 13.47 0.56
N ASP A 42 10.72 13.34 1.89
CA ASP A 42 11.64 12.55 2.71
C ASP A 42 11.04 11.22 3.20
N ILE A 43 9.96 10.75 2.57
CA ILE A 43 9.27 9.50 2.87
C ILE A 43 10.25 8.32 3.02
N LEU A 44 10.10 7.55 4.09
CA LEU A 44 10.76 6.26 4.27
C LEU A 44 9.76 5.13 4.03
N TRP A 45 10.03 4.25 3.06
CA TRP A 45 9.25 3.02 2.85
C TRP A 45 10.11 1.81 3.20
N THR A 46 9.63 0.95 4.10
CA THR A 46 10.23 -0.35 4.42
C THR A 46 9.29 -1.47 3.99
N GLU A 47 9.71 -2.28 3.02
CA GLU A 47 8.97 -3.47 2.59
C GLU A 47 9.08 -4.59 3.62
N TYR A 48 8.15 -5.53 3.54
CA TYR A 48 7.99 -6.62 4.50
C TYR A 48 9.21 -7.54 4.66
N PHE A 49 10.10 -7.60 3.66
CA PHE A 49 11.34 -8.37 3.69
C PHE A 49 12.60 -7.54 4.02
N GLY A 50 12.42 -6.25 4.33
CA GLY A 50 13.47 -5.37 4.85
C GLY A 50 14.13 -4.44 3.83
N ALA A 51 13.75 -4.48 2.54
CA ALA A 51 14.17 -3.45 1.59
C ALA A 51 13.64 -2.07 2.04
N GLN A 52 14.48 -1.05 1.92
CA GLN A 52 14.14 0.33 2.29
C GLN A 52 14.36 1.28 1.13
N TYR A 53 13.42 2.21 0.97
CA TYR A 53 13.44 3.27 -0.04
C TYR A 53 13.32 4.61 0.66
N GLN A 54 14.21 5.54 0.31
CA GLN A 54 14.31 6.87 0.90
C GLN A 54 13.97 7.94 -0.13
N GLY A 55 12.94 8.71 0.18
CA GLY A 55 12.43 9.78 -0.65
C GLY A 55 11.62 9.31 -1.85
N LYS A 56 10.91 10.26 -2.49
CA LYS A 56 9.96 9.95 -3.57
C LYS A 56 10.63 9.33 -4.79
N ALA A 57 11.85 9.74 -5.12
CA ALA A 57 12.53 9.29 -6.34
C ALA A 57 12.81 7.77 -6.32
N GLU A 58 13.07 7.18 -5.15
CA GLU A 58 13.29 5.74 -5.03
C GLU A 58 11.97 4.96 -5.08
N ILE A 59 10.94 5.47 -4.41
CA ILE A 59 9.59 4.90 -4.45
C ILE A 59 9.03 4.95 -5.88
N GLU A 60 9.24 6.04 -6.61
CA GLU A 60 8.87 6.17 -8.02
C GLU A 60 9.50 5.09 -8.90
N LYS A 61 10.79 4.80 -8.70
CA LYS A 61 11.50 3.72 -9.41
C LYS A 61 10.89 2.36 -9.08
N TRP A 62 10.64 2.09 -7.80
CA TRP A 62 9.98 0.86 -7.35
C TRP A 62 8.60 0.68 -8.01
N PHE A 63 7.77 1.73 -8.01
CA PHE A 63 6.46 1.71 -8.66
C PHE A 63 6.59 1.45 -10.17
N CYS A 64 7.58 2.03 -10.84
CA CYS A 64 7.80 1.80 -12.27
C CYS A 64 8.23 0.36 -12.56
N GLN A 65 9.08 -0.23 -11.72
CA GLN A 65 9.51 -1.64 -11.87
C GLN A 65 8.32 -2.60 -11.78
N TRP A 66 7.41 -2.40 -10.83
CA TRP A 66 6.22 -3.23 -10.65
C TRP A 66 5.11 -3.03 -11.69
N ASN A 67 5.08 -1.87 -12.36
CA ASN A 67 4.03 -1.50 -13.33
C ASN A 67 4.50 -1.53 -14.80
N ASN A 68 5.79 -1.68 -15.07
CA ASN A 68 6.33 -1.79 -16.43
C ASN A 68 7.26 -3.01 -16.61
N PRO A 69 6.74 -4.25 -16.55
CA PRO A 69 7.61 -5.40 -16.34
C PRO A 69 7.65 -6.36 -17.52
N VAL A 70 8.87 -6.77 -17.85
CA VAL A 70 9.16 -8.04 -18.52
C VAL A 70 9.10 -9.19 -17.50
N GLU A 71 9.31 -8.93 -16.20
CA GLU A 71 9.53 -9.98 -15.16
C GLU A 71 8.61 -9.91 -13.91
N ASN A 72 8.24 -8.72 -13.39
CA ASN A 72 7.49 -8.58 -12.11
C ASN A 72 6.16 -7.81 -12.25
N LYS A 73 5.00 -8.43 -12.08
CA LYS A 73 3.70 -7.79 -12.35
C LYS A 73 2.75 -7.86 -11.17
N VAL A 74 2.19 -6.72 -10.76
CA VAL A 74 1.06 -6.75 -9.82
C VAL A 74 -0.23 -7.17 -10.54
N LYS A 75 -0.93 -8.17 -10.00
CA LYS A 75 -2.22 -8.65 -10.49
C LYS A 75 -3.38 -7.97 -9.76
N SER A 76 -3.28 -7.89 -8.44
CA SER A 76 -4.27 -7.23 -7.58
C SER A 76 -3.61 -6.78 -6.28
N TRP A 77 -4.08 -5.67 -5.73
CA TRP A 77 -3.75 -5.24 -4.37
C TRP A 77 -5.02 -4.69 -3.72
N THR A 78 -5.61 -5.49 -2.83
CA THR A 78 -6.89 -5.18 -2.20
C THR A 78 -6.68 -4.80 -0.75
N VAL A 79 -7.34 -3.74 -0.30
CA VAL A 79 -7.32 -3.29 1.11
C VAL A 79 -8.64 -3.69 1.76
N ASP A 80 -8.56 -4.41 2.88
CA ASP A 80 -9.73 -5.00 3.52
C ASP A 80 -10.21 -4.24 4.75
N LYS A 81 -9.28 -3.99 5.70
CA LYS A 81 -9.57 -3.33 6.97
C LYS A 81 -8.60 -2.19 7.15
N TYR A 82 -9.07 -1.11 7.77
CA TYR A 82 -8.22 0.02 8.09
C TYR A 82 -8.59 0.65 9.43
N TYR A 83 -7.58 1.20 10.08
CA TYR A 83 -7.68 2.08 11.22
C TYR A 83 -6.83 3.32 10.93
N VAL A 84 -7.35 4.50 11.25
CA VAL A 84 -6.65 5.75 11.01
C VAL A 84 -6.94 6.71 12.17
N ASP A 85 -5.90 7.36 12.65
CA ASP A 85 -5.98 8.53 13.51
C ASP A 85 -5.21 9.73 12.89
N ASN A 86 -4.85 10.73 13.70
CA ASN A 86 -4.22 11.94 13.18
C ASN A 86 -2.75 11.74 12.75
N GLU A 87 -2.07 10.74 13.32
CA GLU A 87 -0.62 10.55 13.14
C GLU A 87 -0.31 9.22 12.46
N THR A 88 -1.21 8.23 12.59
CA THR A 88 -0.97 6.86 12.17
C THR A 88 -2.16 6.30 11.38
N ALA A 89 -1.87 5.51 10.34
CA ALA A 89 -2.80 4.61 9.70
C ALA A 89 -2.27 3.17 9.75
N LEU A 90 -3.19 2.23 9.84
CA LEU A 90 -2.97 0.80 9.74
C LEU A 90 -3.97 0.28 8.71
N PHE A 91 -3.53 -0.46 7.71
CA PHE A 91 -4.47 -1.12 6.80
C PHE A 91 -3.98 -2.49 6.39
N THR A 92 -4.88 -3.46 6.44
CA THR A 92 -4.61 -4.82 5.97
C THR A 92 -4.83 -4.90 4.47
N TRP A 93 -4.07 -5.74 3.82
CA TRP A 93 -4.17 -5.96 2.39
C TRP A 93 -3.91 -7.40 2.00
N THR A 94 -4.41 -7.78 0.82
CA THR A 94 -3.99 -8.96 0.08
C THR A 94 -3.35 -8.50 -1.22
N PHE A 95 -2.11 -8.93 -1.45
CA PHE A 95 -1.30 -8.60 -2.61
C PHE A 95 -1.08 -9.84 -3.44
N TRP A 96 -1.53 -9.78 -4.70
CA TRP A 96 -1.36 -10.83 -5.69
C TRP A 96 -0.44 -10.32 -6.78
N CYS A 97 0.68 -11.01 -6.98
CA CYS A 97 1.70 -10.63 -7.94
C CYS A 97 2.25 -11.83 -8.73
N PHE A 98 2.99 -11.49 -9.77
CA PHE A 98 3.94 -12.37 -10.45
C PHE A 98 5.33 -11.80 -10.20
N TYR A 99 6.23 -12.59 -9.66
CA TYR A 99 7.58 -12.18 -9.29
C TYR A 99 8.55 -13.31 -9.62
N GLU A 100 9.65 -13.02 -10.32
CA GLU A 100 10.68 -14.00 -10.72
C GLU A 100 10.10 -15.29 -11.37
N GLY A 101 9.14 -15.14 -12.27
CA GLY A 101 8.56 -16.29 -12.98
C GLY A 101 7.49 -17.06 -12.19
N LYS A 102 7.16 -16.64 -10.97
CA LYS A 102 6.20 -17.32 -10.08
C LYS A 102 5.06 -16.41 -9.70
N GLU A 103 3.86 -16.97 -9.65
CA GLU A 103 2.69 -16.30 -9.11
C GLU A 103 2.65 -16.47 -7.59
N GLY A 104 2.36 -15.39 -6.87
CA GLY A 104 2.35 -15.37 -5.40
C GLY A 104 1.21 -14.53 -4.86
N ILE A 105 0.62 -14.97 -3.77
CA ILE A 105 -0.38 -14.23 -3.00
C ILE A 105 0.10 -14.16 -1.56
N LEU A 106 0.16 -12.95 -1.02
CA LEU A 106 0.48 -12.68 0.38
C LEU A 106 -0.56 -11.75 0.99
N ASP A 107 -0.83 -11.95 2.27
CA ASP A 107 -1.58 -10.98 3.05
C ASP A 107 -0.60 -10.15 3.86
N GLY A 108 -1.00 -8.93 4.21
CA GLY A 108 -0.15 -8.07 5.01
C GLY A 108 -0.89 -6.94 5.68
N ILE A 109 -0.12 -6.13 6.36
CA ILE A 109 -0.55 -4.87 6.95
C ILE A 109 0.54 -3.84 6.73
N SER A 110 0.13 -2.61 6.42
CA SER A 110 1.03 -1.47 6.39
C SER A 110 0.77 -0.59 7.61
N LEU A 111 1.82 -0.26 8.35
CA LEU A 111 1.87 0.81 9.34
C LEU A 111 2.34 2.08 8.62
N VAL A 112 1.53 3.12 8.69
CA VAL A 112 1.77 4.38 7.98
C VAL A 112 1.80 5.51 8.97
N LYS A 113 2.80 6.39 8.89
CA LYS A 113 2.86 7.63 9.67
C LYS A 113 2.68 8.86 8.81
N PHE A 114 2.07 9.88 9.39
CA PHE A 114 1.83 11.16 8.75
C PHE A 114 2.63 12.28 9.42
N SER A 115 3.16 13.17 8.58
CA SER A 115 3.63 14.49 8.98
C SER A 115 2.69 15.53 8.37
N GLY A 116 1.83 16.11 9.21
CA GLY A 116 0.75 16.98 8.74
C GLY A 116 -0.26 16.22 7.87
N ASN A 117 -0.31 16.53 6.58
CA ASN A 117 -1.19 15.86 5.61
C ASN A 117 -0.43 14.94 4.64
N LYS A 118 0.84 14.65 4.90
CA LYS A 118 1.70 13.82 4.05
C LYS A 118 2.06 12.54 4.75
N ILE A 119 2.12 11.45 3.99
CA ILE A 119 2.70 10.19 4.45
C ILE A 119 4.21 10.36 4.49
N CYS A 120 4.82 10.15 5.65
CA CYS A 120 6.27 10.28 5.85
C CYS A 120 6.96 8.94 6.18
N GLU A 121 6.19 7.92 6.55
CA GLU A 121 6.72 6.57 6.76
C GLU A 121 5.68 5.52 6.36
N ILE A 122 6.13 4.45 5.70
CA ILE A 122 5.37 3.23 5.45
C ILE A 122 6.26 2.06 5.88
N GLN A 123 5.74 1.17 6.72
CA GLN A 123 6.37 -0.09 7.08
C GLN A 123 5.39 -1.23 6.85
N GLU A 124 5.81 -2.22 6.08
CA GLU A 124 4.99 -3.37 5.74
C GLU A 124 5.36 -4.60 6.56
N PHE A 125 4.34 -5.40 6.86
CA PHE A 125 4.47 -6.71 7.47
C PHE A 125 3.60 -7.68 6.69
N GLU A 126 4.11 -8.88 6.45
CA GLU A 126 3.39 -9.89 5.68
C GLU A 126 3.05 -11.15 6.49
N GLN A 127 2.17 -11.95 5.92
CA GLN A 127 1.90 -13.33 6.31
C GLN A 127 1.53 -14.14 5.06
N THR A 128 1.82 -15.45 5.10
CA THR A 128 1.37 -16.38 4.07
C THR A 128 -0.15 -16.30 3.88
N HIS A 129 -0.62 -16.24 2.64
CA HIS A 129 -2.05 -16.15 2.34
C HIS A 129 -2.81 -17.42 2.77
N GLU A 130 -2.28 -18.59 2.46
CA GLU A 130 -2.86 -19.88 2.87
C GLU A 130 -2.89 -20.00 4.40
N LYS A 131 -4.08 -20.28 4.94
CA LYS A 131 -4.26 -20.50 6.38
C LYS A 131 -4.41 -21.98 6.65
N PHE A 132 -3.62 -22.49 7.57
CA PHE A 132 -3.75 -23.86 8.05
C PHE A 132 -3.98 -23.86 9.56
N ARG A 133 -4.65 -24.91 10.05
CA ARG A 133 -4.90 -25.11 11.48
C ARG A 133 -3.88 -26.13 11.99
N PRO A 134 -2.84 -25.73 12.73
CA PRO A 134 -1.75 -26.63 13.12
C PRO A 134 -2.18 -27.83 13.98
N PHE A 135 -3.38 -27.78 14.59
CA PHE A 135 -3.93 -28.83 15.45
C PHE A 135 -5.21 -29.48 14.91
N LEU A 136 -5.65 -29.12 13.70
CA LEU A 136 -6.73 -29.85 13.03
C LEU A 136 -6.07 -30.97 12.21
N LYS A 137 -6.18 -32.21 12.68
CA LYS A 137 -5.80 -33.40 11.91
C LYS A 137 -6.73 -33.58 10.72
#